data_AF-A0A7C5XT36-F1
#
_entry.id   AF-A0A7C5XT36-F1
#
_cell.length_a   1.000
_cell.length_b   1.000
_cell.length_c   1.000
_cell.angle_alpha   90.00
_cell.angle_beta   90.00
_cell.angle_gamma   90.00
#
_symmetry.space_group_name_H-M   'P 1'
#
loop_
_entity.id
_entity.type
_entity.pdbx_description
1 polymer ?
#
loop_
_entity_poly.entity_id
_entity_poly.type
_entity_poly.pdbx_seq_one_letter_code
_entity_poly.pdbx_strand_id
1 'polypeptide(L)'
;MGYSAINPLSGSMKLLYTILWLLAICVLSVIPVGGENLYNLLDLGHITMYVVQTILWAWLFDFKLKFIAASVASSPLTELLQLLTPWRNPCFTDICNNLIGVALGVITVLAVKSIRGSRVSL
;
A
#
# COMPACT_ATOMS: atom_id res chain seq x y z
N MET A 1 -9.15 -29.05 -12.43
CA MET A 1 -9.31 -28.00 -13.47
C MET A 1 -9.38 -26.66 -12.76
N GLY A 2 -8.37 -25.83 -12.96
CA GLY A 2 -8.22 -24.56 -12.23
C GLY A 2 -9.22 -23.52 -12.72
N TYR A 3 -10.11 -23.09 -11.84
CA TYR A 3 -10.92 -21.91 -12.09
C TYR A 3 -10.00 -20.68 -12.06
N SER A 4 -9.56 -20.29 -13.25
CA SER A 4 -9.17 -18.91 -13.56
C SER A 4 -10.43 -18.05 -13.45
N ALA A 5 -10.92 -17.85 -12.21
CA ALA A 5 -12.06 -17.01 -11.93
C ALA A 5 -11.64 -15.56 -12.15
N ILE A 6 -11.85 -15.12 -13.40
CA ILE A 6 -12.20 -13.76 -13.82
C ILE A 6 -11.53 -12.68 -12.96
N ASN A 7 -10.27 -12.37 -13.29
CA ASN A 7 -9.80 -11.01 -13.11
C ASN A 7 -10.40 -10.21 -14.27
N PRO A 8 -11.46 -9.39 -14.06
CA PRO A 8 -12.13 -8.69 -15.16
C PRO A 8 -11.25 -7.62 -15.80
N LEU A 9 -10.14 -7.27 -15.15
CA LEU A 9 -9.24 -6.20 -15.56
C LEU A 9 -7.93 -6.80 -16.08
N SER A 10 -7.52 -6.33 -17.26
CA SER A 10 -6.26 -6.71 -17.89
C SER A 10 -5.07 -6.31 -17.02
N GLY A 11 -3.92 -6.96 -17.22
CA GLY A 11 -2.68 -6.63 -16.49
C GLY A 11 -2.31 -5.15 -16.59
N SER A 12 -2.56 -4.51 -17.74
CA SER A 12 -2.32 -3.08 -17.96
C SER A 12 -3.20 -2.19 -17.08
N MET A 13 -4.47 -2.56 -16.86
CA MET A 13 -5.36 -1.81 -15.97
C MET A 13 -4.94 -1.93 -14.51
N LYS A 14 -4.51 -3.12 -14.09
CA LYS A 14 -3.97 -3.32 -12.73
C LYS A 14 -2.74 -2.46 -12.48
N LEU A 15 -1.84 -2.44 -13.47
CA LEU A 15 -0.62 -1.62 -13.41
C LEU A 15 -0.98 -0.14 -13.34
N LEU A 16 -1.90 0.31 -14.20
CA LEU A 16 -2.36 1.69 -14.23
C LEU A 16 -2.90 2.13 -12.86
N TYR A 17 -3.81 1.36 -12.25
CA TYR A 17 -4.36 1.71 -10.94
C TYR A 17 -3.30 1.72 -9.84
N THR A 18 -2.37 0.75 -9.86
CA THR A 18 -1.27 0.68 -8.89
C THR A 18 -0.35 1.89 -9.01
N ILE A 19 -0.03 2.31 -10.24
CA ILE A 19 0.81 3.49 -10.50
C ILE A 19 0.06 4.78 -10.13
N LEU A 20 -1.22 4.91 -10.51
CA LEU A 20 -2.01 6.10 -10.17
C LEU A 20 -2.14 6.29 -8.66
N TRP A 21 -2.32 5.21 -7.90
CA TRP A 21 -2.34 5.27 -6.44
C TRP A 21 -0.96 5.66 -5.88
N LEU A 22 0.11 5.05 -6.39
CA LEU A 22 1.48 5.40 -6.00
C LEU A 22 1.79 6.88 -6.27
N LEU A 23 1.39 7.39 -7.44
CA LEU A 23 1.53 8.80 -7.77
C LEU A 23 0.70 9.70 -6.84
N ALA A 24 -0.52 9.30 -6.51
CA ALA A 24 -1.37 10.04 -5.58
C ALA A 24 -0.71 10.17 -4.20
N ILE A 25 -0.17 9.08 -3.64
CA ILE A 25 0.51 9.15 -2.33
C ILE A 25 1.80 9.99 -2.40
N CYS A 26 2.54 9.93 -3.51
CA CYS A 26 3.72 10.79 -3.73
C CYS A 26 3.35 12.28 -3.82
N VAL A 27 2.25 12.63 -4.48
CA VAL A 27 1.77 14.02 -4.55
C VAL A 27 1.32 14.48 -3.16
N LEU A 28 0.57 13.66 -2.44
CA LEU A 28 0.11 13.99 -1.08
C LEU A 28 1.29 14.16 -0.12
N SER A 29 2.37 13.38 -0.26
CA SER A 29 3.52 13.46 0.63
C SER A 29 4.31 14.76 0.47
N VAL A 30 4.23 15.44 -0.67
CA VAL A 30 4.95 16.70 -0.94
C VAL A 30 4.09 17.96 -0.75
N ILE A 31 2.77 17.85 -0.68
CA ILE A 31 1.89 19.01 -0.47
C ILE A 31 2.16 19.65 0.91
N PRO A 32 2.24 20.99 1.02
CA PRO A 32 2.36 21.66 2.31
C PRO A 32 1.19 21.33 3.23
N VAL A 33 1.49 20.91 4.44
CA VAL A 33 0.51 20.77 5.53
C VAL A 33 0.69 21.93 6.48
N GLY A 34 -0.39 22.66 6.74
CA GLY A 34 -0.38 23.78 7.69
C GLY A 34 -0.57 23.29 9.12
N GLY A 35 0.24 23.80 10.05
CA GLY A 35 0.09 23.57 11.49
C GLY A 35 1.28 22.85 12.13
N GLU A 36 1.41 22.99 13.45
CA GLU A 36 2.36 22.24 14.26
C GLU A 36 2.23 20.75 13.95
N ASN A 37 3.26 20.17 13.33
CA ASN A 37 3.36 18.72 13.13
C ASN A 37 3.41 18.07 14.51
N LEU A 38 2.25 17.81 15.11
CA LEU A 38 2.13 16.89 16.23
C LEU A 38 2.59 15.55 15.68
N TYR A 39 3.78 15.13 16.09
CA TYR A 39 4.31 13.80 15.85
C TYR A 39 3.35 12.78 16.46
N ASN A 40 2.36 12.38 15.67
CA ASN A 40 1.38 11.39 16.09
C ASN A 40 2.04 10.03 15.98
N LEU A 41 2.11 9.32 17.10
CA LEU A 41 2.66 7.97 17.14
C LEU A 41 1.91 7.02 16.19
N LEU A 42 0.60 7.27 15.98
CA LEU A 42 -0.25 6.54 15.07
C LEU A 42 -0.92 7.50 14.07
N ASP A 43 -0.49 7.41 12.82
CA ASP A 43 -1.07 8.16 11.71
C ASP A 43 -1.92 7.23 10.83
N LEU A 44 -3.24 7.35 10.95
CA LEU A 44 -4.20 6.55 10.20
C LEU A 44 -4.15 6.82 8.69
N GLY A 45 -3.74 8.02 8.28
CA GLY A 45 -3.58 8.37 6.87
C GLY A 45 -2.49 7.54 6.23
N HIS A 46 -1.29 7.54 6.83
CA HIS A 46 -0.16 6.71 6.40
C HIS A 46 -0.52 5.22 6.40
N ILE A 47 -1.09 4.71 7.50
CA ILE A 47 -1.50 3.30 7.60
C ILE A 47 -2.47 2.94 6.48
N THR A 48 -3.54 3.73 6.28
CA THR A 48 -4.59 3.43 5.29
C THR A 48 -4.05 3.46 3.87
N MET A 49 -3.23 4.46 3.52
CA MET A 49 -2.63 4.57 2.20
C MET A 49 -1.80 3.34 1.83
N TYR A 50 -1.02 2.84 2.79
CA TYR A 50 -0.17 1.66 2.57
C TYR A 50 -0.94 0.33 2.64
N VAL A 51 -2.04 0.23 3.39
CA VAL A 51 -2.97 -0.91 3.27
C VAL A 51 -3.49 -1.02 1.83
N VAL A 52 -3.97 0.10 1.26
CA VAL A 52 -4.49 0.14 -0.10
C VAL A 52 -3.39 -0.16 -1.12
N GLN A 53 -2.20 0.43 -0.97
CA GLN A 53 -1.05 0.17 -1.83
C GLN A 53 -0.67 -1.31 -1.82
N THR A 54 -0.67 -1.97 -0.66
CA THR A 54 -0.38 -3.40 -0.54
C THR A 54 -1.44 -4.27 -1.23
N ILE A 55 -2.72 -3.91 -1.12
CA ILE A 55 -3.80 -4.62 -1.82
C ILE A 55 -3.63 -4.48 -3.34
N LEU A 56 -3.28 -3.29 -3.84
CA LEU A 56 -3.04 -3.05 -5.26
C LEU A 56 -1.82 -3.82 -5.77
N TRP A 57 -0.71 -3.84 -5.02
CA TRP A 57 0.44 -4.69 -5.34
C TRP A 57 0.06 -6.17 -5.37
N ALA A 58 -0.70 -6.64 -4.38
CA ALA A 58 -1.15 -8.03 -4.32
C ALA A 58 -1.98 -8.38 -5.54
N TRP A 59 -2.87 -7.48 -5.96
CA TRP A 59 -3.71 -7.67 -7.12
C TRP A 59 -2.92 -7.64 -8.44
N LEU A 60 -1.95 -6.73 -8.58
CA LEU A 60 -1.04 -6.64 -9.73
C LEU A 60 -0.20 -7.90 -9.91
N PHE A 61 0.31 -8.47 -8.81
CA PHE A 61 1.15 -9.67 -8.83
C PHE A 61 0.35 -10.99 -8.67
N ASP A 62 -0.96 -10.97 -8.87
CA ASP A 62 -1.86 -12.13 -8.74
C ASP A 62 -1.65 -12.89 -7.42
N PHE A 63 -1.49 -12.13 -6.32
CA PHE A 63 -1.33 -12.61 -4.95
C PHE A 63 -0.13 -13.54 -4.72
N LYS A 64 0.92 -13.41 -5.54
CA LYS A 64 2.23 -14.05 -5.35
C LYS A 64 3.10 -13.23 -4.40
N LEU A 65 3.99 -13.88 -3.64
CA LEU A 65 4.82 -13.26 -2.60
C LEU A 65 5.59 -11.99 -3.03
N LYS A 66 5.83 -11.80 -4.33
CA LYS A 66 6.42 -10.58 -4.90
C LYS A 66 5.73 -9.28 -4.44
N PHE A 67 4.43 -9.31 -4.15
CA PHE A 67 3.71 -8.12 -3.68
C PHE A 67 4.20 -7.61 -2.32
N ILE A 68 4.67 -8.51 -1.45
CA ILE A 68 5.18 -8.14 -0.13
C ILE A 68 6.47 -7.34 -0.30
N ALA A 69 7.39 -7.85 -1.13
CA ALA A 69 8.63 -7.16 -1.45
C ALA A 69 8.37 -5.78 -2.08
N ALA A 70 7.42 -5.68 -3.02
CA ALA A 70 7.05 -4.41 -3.62
C ALA A 70 6.44 -3.44 -2.61
N SER A 71 5.59 -3.92 -1.70
CA SER A 71 4.97 -3.10 -0.65
C SER A 71 5.99 -2.54 0.33
N VAL A 72 6.91 -3.39 0.82
CA VAL A 72 7.99 -2.98 1.72
C VAL A 72 8.96 -2.04 1.02
N ALA A 73 9.33 -2.32 -0.23
CA ALA A 73 10.21 -1.45 -1.00
C ALA A 73 9.60 -0.07 -1.27
N SER A 74 8.27 0.03 -1.38
CA SER A 74 7.57 1.32 -1.52
C SER A 74 7.40 2.07 -0.20
N SER A 75 7.54 1.42 0.97
CA SER A 75 7.24 2.05 2.27
C SER A 75 8.08 3.26 2.67
N PRO A 76 9.38 3.40 2.29
CA PRO A 76 10.15 4.61 2.59
C PRO A 76 9.99 5.70 1.53
N LEU A 77 9.23 5.46 0.44
CA LEU A 77 9.20 6.35 -0.71
C LEU A 77 8.69 7.74 -0.35
N THR A 78 7.62 7.82 0.45
CA THR A 78 7.01 9.09 0.84
C THR A 78 7.95 9.94 1.69
N GLU A 79 8.71 9.33 2.60
CA GLU A 79 9.67 10.03 3.45
C GLU A 79 10.94 10.42 2.69
N LEU A 80 11.38 9.58 1.73
CA LEU A 80 12.45 9.93 0.80
C LEU A 80 12.09 11.15 -0.06
N LEU A 81 10.85 11.24 -0.53
CA LEU A 81 10.37 12.43 -1.24
C LEU A 81 10.29 13.65 -0.32
N GLN A 82 9.86 13.45 0.93
CA GLN A 82 9.78 14.54 1.91
C GLN A 82 11.15 15.13 2.28
N LEU A 83 12.22 14.32 2.31
CA LEU A 83 13.60 14.81 2.47
C LEU A 83 13.98 15.88 1.43
N LEU A 84 13.35 15.85 0.25
CA LEU A 84 13.59 16.78 -0.85
C LEU A 84 12.65 17.99 -0.83
N THR A 85 11.70 18.06 0.12
CA THR A 85 10.69 19.12 0.20
C THR A 85 10.87 19.99 1.46
N PRO A 86 11.29 21.26 1.32
CA PRO A 86 11.70 22.10 2.46
C PRO A 86 10.66 22.35 3.56
N TRP A 87 9.37 22.21 3.23
CA TRP A 87 8.24 22.44 4.14
C TRP A 87 7.68 21.15 4.74
N ARG A 88 8.30 19.99 4.47
CA ARG A 88 7.99 18.72 5.12
C ARG A 88 9.16 18.30 5.99
N ASN A 89 8.84 17.64 7.10
CA ASN A 89 9.83 17.00 7.94
C ASN A 89 9.59 15.49 7.87
N PRO A 90 10.45 14.72 7.19
CA PRO A 90 10.30 13.26 7.17
C PRO A 90 10.48 12.72 8.57
N CYS A 91 9.60 11.81 8.99
CA CYS A 91 9.66 11.20 10.30
C CYS A 91 9.84 9.68 10.22
N PHE A 92 10.67 9.14 11.11
CA PHE A 92 10.80 7.69 11.26
C PHE A 92 9.48 7.02 11.68
N THR A 93 8.63 7.71 12.45
CA THR A 93 7.31 7.19 12.83
C THR A 93 6.42 6.98 11.61
N ASP A 94 6.58 7.77 10.56
CA ASP A 94 5.78 7.65 9.33
C ASP A 94 6.17 6.39 8.56
N ILE A 95 7.47 6.08 8.49
CA ILE A 95 7.96 4.80 7.96
C ILE A 95 7.36 3.62 8.73
N CYS A 96 7.32 3.71 10.07
CA CYS A 96 6.68 2.69 10.90
C CYS A 96 5.18 2.56 10.62
N ASN A 97 4.45 3.67 10.49
CA ASN A 97 3.04 3.68 10.13
C ASN A 97 2.80 3.07 8.73
N ASN A 98 3.66 3.37 7.75
CA ASN A 98 3.63 2.76 6.42
C ASN A 98 3.81 1.24 6.52
N LEU A 99 4.78 0.76 7.31
CA LEU A 99 5.04 -0.67 7.52
C LEU A 99 3.90 -1.37 8.28
N ILE A 100 3.26 -0.70 9.25
CA ILE A 100 2.03 -1.19 9.90
C ILE A 100 0.93 -1.35 8.84
N GLY A 101 0.75 -0.35 7.96
CA GLY A 101 -0.18 -0.43 6.84
C GLY A 101 0.11 -1.61 5.91
N VAL A 102 1.38 -1.84 5.56
CA VAL A 102 1.80 -3.00 4.77
C VAL A 102 1.43 -4.31 5.49
N ALA A 103 1.73 -4.44 6.79
CA ALA A 103 1.43 -5.63 7.57
C ALA A 103 -0.08 -5.92 7.60
N LEU A 104 -0.91 -4.90 7.85
CA LEU A 104 -2.37 -5.01 7.84
C LEU A 104 -2.92 -5.35 6.45
N GLY A 105 -2.35 -4.79 5.39
CA GLY A 105 -2.68 -5.11 4.00
C GLY A 105 -2.36 -6.57 3.67
N VAL A 106 -1.19 -7.08 4.09
CA VAL A 106 -0.81 -8.49 3.95
C VAL A 106 -1.81 -9.39 4.67
N ILE A 107 -2.13 -9.09 5.94
CA ILE A 107 -3.11 -9.86 6.73
C ILE A 107 -4.46 -9.90 6.02
N THR A 108 -4.94 -8.76 5.52
CA THR A 108 -6.21 -8.64 4.79
C THR A 108 -6.20 -9.52 3.53
N VAL A 109 -5.14 -9.44 2.74
CA VAL A 109 -4.97 -10.26 1.53
C VAL A 109 -4.98 -11.75 1.87
N LEU A 110 -4.25 -12.17 2.90
CA LEU A 110 -4.20 -13.57 3.33
C LEU A 110 -5.54 -14.06 3.87
N ALA A 111 -6.23 -13.26 4.67
CA ALA A 111 -7.56 -13.56 5.20
C ALA A 111 -8.57 -13.77 4.07
N VAL A 112 -8.59 -12.88 3.07
CA VAL A 112 -9.47 -13.01 1.89
C VAL A 112 -9.16 -14.28 1.10
N LYS A 113 -7.87 -14.61 0.89
CA LYS A 113 -7.47 -15.86 0.23
C LYS A 113 -7.92 -17.09 1.00
N SER A 114 -7.75 -17.08 2.32
CA SER A 114 -8.17 -18.18 3.20
C SER A 114 -9.68 -18.41 3.12
N ILE A 115 -10.49 -17.35 3.27
CA ILE A 115 -11.96 -17.44 3.19
C ILE A 115 -12.41 -17.96 1.83
N ARG A 116 -11.78 -17.52 0.73
CA ARG A 116 -12.11 -18.02 -0.62
C ARG A 116 -11.72 -19.47 -0.82
N GLY A 117 -10.56 -19.90 -0.30
CA GLY A 117 -10.13 -21.30 -0.35
C GLY A 117 -11.09 -22.24 0.41
N SER A 118 -11.54 -21.83 1.59
CA SER A 118 -12.47 -22.62 2.41
C SER A 118 -13.88 -22.77 1.81
N ARG A 119 -14.29 -21.87 0.89
CA ARG A 119 -15.59 -21.96 0.20
C ARG A 119 -15.58 -22.92 -1.01
N VAL A 120 -14.41 -23.37 -1.47
CA VAL A 120 -14.27 -24.26 -2.64
C VAL A 120 -14.21 -25.74 -2.22
N SER A 121 -14.06 -26.01 -0.91
CA SER A 121 -13.98 -27.37 -0.35
C SER A 121 -15.28 -27.87 0.29
N LEU A 122 -16.40 -27.20 0.05
CA LEU A 122 -17.75 -27.62 0.43
C LEU A 122 -18.57 -27.90 -0.84
#